data_AF-A0A4Q3T7L2-F1
#
_entry.id   AF-A0A4Q3T7L2-F1
#
_cell.length_a   1.000
_cell.length_b   1.000
_cell.length_c   1.000
_cell.angle_alpha   90.00
_cell.angle_beta   90.00
_cell.angle_gamma   90.00
#
_symmetry.space_group_name_H-M   'P 1'
#
loop_
_entity.id
_entity.type
_entity.pdbx_description
1 polymer ?
#
loop_
_entity_poly.entity_id
_entity_poly.type
_entity_poly.pdbx_seq_one_letter_code
_entity_poly.pdbx_strand_id
1 'polypeptide(L)' 'MILRRTCKEAAALLVAREDRALPLPDRVALRLHLAACRACPAFERQLLTMRQALGRWRHYGGQEDARLEN' A
#
# COMPACT_ATOMS: atom_id res chain seq x y z
N MET A 1 17.15 -17.18 -1.34
CA MET A 1 16.37 -17.75 -0.22
C MET A 1 14.88 -17.55 -0.49
N ILE A 2 14.29 -18.68 -0.87
CA ILE A 2 12.90 -19.12 -0.99
C ILE A 2 11.83 -18.35 -1.78
N LEU A 3 11.92 -17.07 -2.19
CA LEU A 3 10.97 -16.53 -3.19
C LEU A 3 11.46 -15.22 -3.84
N ARG A 4 12.54 -15.28 -4.62
CA ARG A 4 13.16 -14.30 -5.57
C ARG A 4 13.05 -12.77 -5.32
N ARG A 5 12.61 -12.31 -4.16
CA ARG A 5 12.42 -10.93 -3.76
C ARG A 5 12.85 -10.79 -2.31
N THR A 6 13.69 -9.81 -2.05
CA THR A 6 14.11 -9.38 -0.71
C THR A 6 12.99 -8.57 -0.05
N CYS A 7 13.04 -8.41 1.28
CA CYS A 7 12.09 -7.56 2.00
C CYS A 7 12.04 -6.13 1.45
N LYS A 8 13.18 -5.60 0.99
CA LYS A 8 13.30 -4.29 0.34
C LYS A 8 12.51 -4.22 -0.96
N GLU A 9 12.63 -5.24 -1.82
CA GLU A 9 11.85 -5.30 -3.06
C GLU A 9 10.36 -5.48 -2.79
N ALA A 10 9.98 -6.30 -1.81
CA ALA A 10 8.59 -6.47 -1.40
C ALA A 10 7.99 -5.13 -0.91
N ALA A 11 8.73 -4.37 -0.10
CA ALA A 11 8.33 -3.04 0.34
C ALA A 11 8.19 -2.06 -0.83
N ALA A 12 9.14 -2.07 -1.77
CA ALA A 12 9.07 -1.24 -2.97
C ALA A 12 7.83 -1.58 -3.84
N LEU A 13 7.50 -2.87 -3.98
CA LEU A 13 6.29 -3.31 -4.67
C LEU A 13 5.01 -2.89 -3.93
N LEU A 14 4.99 -2.96 -2.59
CA LEU A 14 3.85 -2.50 -1.79
C LEU A 14 3.56 -1.01 -1.99
N VAL A 15 4.61 -0.19 -1.98
CA VAL A 15 4.50 1.26 -2.26
C VAL A 15 4.10 1.50 -3.72
N ALA A 16 4.73 0.79 -4.67
CA ALA A 16 4.39 0.93 -6.09
C ALA A 16 2.92 0.53 -6.38
N ARG A 17 2.35 -0.44 -5.64
CA ARG A 17 0.94 -0.84 -5.75
C ARG A 17 -0.03 0.29 -5.38
N GLU A 18 0.40 1.22 -4.54
CA GLU A 18 -0.41 2.35 -4.10
C GLU A 18 -0.54 3.41 -5.20
N ASP A 19 0.56 3.64 -5.93
CA ASP A 19 0.63 4.62 -7.01
C ASP A 19 0.14 4.06 -8.36
N ARG A 20 0.46 2.79 -8.65
CA ARG A 20 0.18 2.14 -9.94
C ARG A 20 -0.22 0.68 -9.82
N ALA A 21 -0.96 0.20 -10.81
CA ALA A 21 -1.29 -1.21 -10.93
C ALA A 21 -0.01 -2.04 -11.18
N LEU A 22 0.27 -3.00 -10.29
CA LEU A 22 1.37 -3.95 -10.49
C LEU A 22 1.07 -4.96 -11.61
N PRO A 23 2.08 -5.38 -12.38
CA PRO A 23 1.92 -6.51 -13.31
C PRO A 23 1.65 -7.81 -12.54
N LEU A 24 0.88 -8.73 -13.13
CA LEU A 24 0.47 -10.01 -12.53
C LEU A 24 1.63 -10.81 -11.89
N PRO A 25 2.81 -10.98 -12.52
CA PRO A 25 3.91 -11.75 -11.91
C PRO A 25 4.41 -11.14 -10.60
N ASP A 26 4.51 -9.81 -10.53
CA ASP A 26 4.97 -9.14 -9.30
C ASP A 26 3.93 -9.24 -8.18
N ARG A 27 2.63 -9.29 -8.50
CA ARG A 27 1.58 -9.54 -7.49
C ARG A 27 1.70 -10.93 -6.88
N VAL A 28 1.97 -11.94 -7.68
CA VAL A 28 2.13 -13.33 -7.21
C VAL A 28 3.39 -13.45 -6.37
N ALA A 29 4.52 -12.91 -6.85
CA ALA A 29 5.78 -12.91 -6.10
C ALA A 29 5.64 -12.20 -4.74
N LEU A 30 4.96 -11.05 -4.71
CA LEU A 30 4.69 -10.31 -3.49
C LEU A 30 3.83 -11.11 -2.50
N ARG A 31 2.73 -11.73 -2.97
CA ARG A 31 1.87 -12.56 -2.11
C ARG A 31 2.62 -13.73 -1.49
N LEU A 32 3.43 -14.40 -2.28
CA LEU A 32 4.25 -15.52 -1.80
C LEU A 32 5.30 -15.06 -0.79
N HIS A 33 5.93 -13.89 -0.99
CA HIS A 33 6.85 -13.31 0.00
C HIS A 33 6.14 -12.93 1.31
N LEU A 34 4.95 -12.34 1.25
CA LEU A 34 4.16 -11.99 2.44
C LEU A 34 3.74 -13.22 3.25
N ALA A 35 3.51 -14.36 2.60
CA ALA A 35 3.23 -15.62 3.29
C ALA A 35 4.49 -16.22 3.96
N ALA A 36 5.68 -16.03 3.37
CA ALA A 36 6.94 -16.57 3.87
C ALA A 36 7.65 -15.67 4.90
N CYS A 37 7.36 -14.36 4.90
CA CYS A 37 8.03 -13.37 5.74
C CYS A 37 7.09 -12.84 6.84
N ARG A 38 7.56 -12.77 8.09
CA ARG A 38 6.77 -12.22 9.22
C ARG A 38 6.75 -10.69 9.28
N ALA A 39 7.81 -10.03 8.79
CA ALA A 39 7.95 -8.58 8.90
C ALA A 39 7.15 -7.82 7.83
N CYS A 40 7.17 -8.30 6.58
CA CYS A 40 6.52 -7.61 5.46
C CYS A 40 5.00 -7.43 5.61
N PRO A 41 4.22 -8.37 6.18
CA PRO A 41 2.81 -8.14 6.50
C PRO A 41 2.58 -7.02 7.52
N ALA A 42 3.50 -6.79 8.45
CA ALA A 42 3.39 -5.67 9.39
C ALA A 42 3.57 -4.33 8.66
N PHE A 43 4.55 -4.25 7.75
CA PHE A 43 4.75 -3.07 6.90
C PHE A 43 3.55 -2.79 5.99
N GLU A 44 2.94 -3.82 5.38
CA GLU A 44 1.72 -3.63 4.58
C GLU A 44 0.59 -3.00 5.40
N ARG A 45 0.38 -3.45 6.65
CA ARG A 45 -0.61 -2.86 7.54
C ARG A 45 -0.31 -1.39 7.86
N GLN A 46 0.95 -1.05 8.11
CA GLN A 46 1.36 0.35 8.33
C GLN A 46 1.05 1.22 7.12
N LEU A 47 1.33 0.74 5.92
CA LEU A 47 1.04 1.45 4.67
C LEU A 47 -0.47 1.64 4.47
N LEU A 48 -1.29 0.62 4.76
CA LEU A 48 -2.75 0.72 4.70
C LEU A 48 -3.32 1.74 5.69
N THR A 49 -2.74 1.83 6.89
CA THR A 49 -3.14 2.85 7.88
C THR A 49 -2.84 4.26 7.37
N MET A 50 -1.65 4.48 6.81
CA MET A 50 -1.26 5.77 6.22
C MET A 50 -2.20 6.16 5.06
N ARG A 51 -2.52 5.23 4.16
CA ARG A 51 -3.46 5.45 3.06
C ARG A 51 -4.84 5.85 3.56
N GLN A 52 -5.36 5.17 4.58
CA GLN A 52 -6.70 5.46 5.13
C GLN A 52 -6.74 6.84 5.81
N ALA A 53 -5.70 7.21 6.55
CA ALA A 53 -5.61 8.53 7.18
C ALA A 53 -5.58 9.65 6.13
N LEU A 54 -4.74 9.53 5.10
CA LEU A 54 -4.63 10.50 4.01
C LEU A 54 -5.90 10.55 3.14
N GLY A 55 -6.53 9.40 2.89
CA GLY A 55 -7.81 9.33 2.19
C GLY A 55 -8.90 10.10 2.94
N ARG A 56 -8.99 9.90 4.26
CA ARG A 56 -9.94 10.62 5.12
C ARG A 56 -9.71 12.14 5.11
N TRP A 57 -8.45 12.57 5.14
CA TRP A 57 -8.12 14.00 5.08
C TRP A 57 -8.60 14.66 3.77
N ARG A 58 -8.46 13.99 2.62
CA ARG A 58 -9.01 14.48 1.35
C ARG A 58 -10.53 14.66 1.37
N HIS A 59 -11.25 13.83 2.12
CA HIS A 59 -12.69 13.97 2.29
C HIS A 59 -13.07 15.15 3.22
N TYR A 60 -12.21 15.51 4.18
CA TYR A 60 -12.45 16.68 5.03
C TYR A 60 -12.30 17.99 4.25
N GLY A 61 -11.21 18.16 3.48
CA GLY A 61 -11.02 19.37 2.68
C GLY A 61 -12.14 19.62 1.68
N GLY A 62 -12.61 18.58 0.99
CA GLY A 62 -13.74 18.71 0.06
C GLY A 62 -15.10 18.99 0.73
N GLN A 63 -15.27 18.65 2.02
CA GLN A 63 -16.50 18.94 2.76
C GLN A 63 -16.51 20.38 3.31
N GLU A 64 -15.34 20.95 3.63
CA GLU A 64 -15.19 22.37 3.94
C GLU A 64 -15.42 23.23 2.69
N ASP A 65 -14.83 22.84 1.54
CA ASP A 65 -15.04 23.52 0.26
C ASP A 65 -16.52 23.50 -0.17
N ALA A 66 -17.19 22.33 -0.08
CA ALA A 66 -18.61 22.20 -0.43
C ALA A 66 -19.57 22.94 0.51
N ARG A 67 -19.16 23.25 1.75
CA ARG A 67 -19.94 24.03 2.72
C ARG A 67 -19.78 25.54 2.52
N LEU A 68 -18.67 25.98 1.92
CA LEU A 68 -18.46 27.39 1.58
C LEU A 68 -19.15 27.79 0.25
N GLU A 69 -19.54 26.81 -0.57
CA GLU A 69 -20.21 27.02 -1.86
C GLU A 69 -21.76 27.05 -1.77
N ASN A 70 -22.35 26.86 -0.57
CA ASN A 70 -23.80 26.97 -0.30
C ASN A 70 -24.12 28.17 0.59
#